data_AF-A0A2G6J4H4-F1
#
_entry.id   AF-A0A2G6J4H4-F1
#
_cell.length_a   1.000
_cell.length_b   1.000
_cell.length_c   1.000
_cell.angle_alpha   90.00
_cell.angle_beta   90.00
_cell.angle_gamma   90.00
#
_symmetry.space_group_name_H-M   'P 1'
#
loop_
_entity.id
_entity.type
_entity.pdbx_description
1 polymer ?
#
loop_
_entity_poly.entity_id
_entity_poly.type
_entity_poly.pdbx_seq_one_letter_code
_entity_poly.pdbx_strand_id
1 'polypeptide(L)' 'MLLQPKSFVEPDRFYCRGRGKRLSIHDCMAKFVDANALGWKENPCFKCTQGQDNRVGYAKS' A
#
# COMPACT_ATOMS: atom_id res chain seq x y z
N MET A 1 12.90 -34.55 -4.02
CA MET A 1 11.89 -33.65 -4.61
C MET A 1 12.20 -32.24 -4.14
N LEU A 2 12.65 -31.38 -5.05
CA LEU A 2 12.90 -29.97 -4.74
C LEU A 2 11.53 -29.29 -4.58
N LEU A 3 11.21 -28.86 -3.36
CA LEU A 3 10.03 -28.04 -3.12
C LEU A 3 10.18 -26.76 -3.93
N GLN A 4 9.41 -26.62 -5.01
CA GLN A 4 9.23 -25.34 -5.68
C GLN A 4 8.60 -24.39 -4.66
N PRO A 5 9.24 -23.27 -4.28
CA PRO A 5 8.61 -22.32 -3.39
C PRO A 5 7.35 -21.79 -4.09
N LYS A 6 6.21 -21.90 -3.39
CA LYS A 6 4.92 -21.34 -3.78
C LYS A 6 5.16 -19.96 -4.40
N SER A 7 4.81 -19.84 -5.68
CA SER A 7 4.59 -18.61 -6.45
C SER A 7 4.83 -17.34 -5.63
N PHE A 8 5.96 -16.66 -5.85
CA PHE A 8 6.18 -15.31 -5.34
C PHE A 8 5.13 -14.40 -5.98
N VAL A 9 3.97 -14.26 -5.34
CA VAL A 9 2.94 -13.30 -5.77
C VAL A 9 3.60 -11.94 -5.61
N GLU A 10 3.86 -11.29 -6.74
CA GLU A 10 4.47 -9.97 -6.73
C GLU A 10 3.55 -9.04 -5.92
N PRO A 11 4.07 -8.35 -4.88
CA PRO A 11 3.21 -7.59 -3.99
C PRO A 11 2.51 -6.50 -4.78
N ASP A 12 1.20 -6.37 -4.65
CA ASP A 12 0.42 -5.40 -5.42
C ASP A 12 1.02 -3.99 -5.30
N ARG A 13 1.25 -3.35 -6.45
CA ARG A 13 1.88 -2.02 -6.54
C ARG A 13 0.94 -1.04 -7.21
N PHE A 14 0.99 0.21 -6.77
CA PHE A 14 0.29 1.32 -7.41
C PHE A 14 1.22 2.49 -7.65
N TYR A 15 0.88 3.32 -8.64
CA TYR A 15 1.62 4.54 -8.94
C TYR A 15 0.96 5.74 -8.27
N CYS A 16 1.67 6.41 -7.37
CA CYS A 16 1.22 7.68 -6.82
C CYS A 16 1.68 8.83 -7.72
N ARG A 17 0.72 9.51 -8.36
CA ARG A 17 1.01 10.66 -9.24
C ARG A 17 1.64 11.83 -8.47
N GLY A 18 1.10 12.16 -7.29
CA GLY A 18 1.60 13.27 -6.47
C GLY A 18 3.04 13.12 -5.96
N ARG A 19 3.62 11.91 -6.02
CA ARG A 19 5.03 11.64 -5.67
C ARG A 19 5.87 11.11 -6.82
N GLY A 20 5.28 10.90 -8.00
CA GLY A 20 5.96 10.34 -9.16
C GLY A 20 6.57 8.95 -8.94
N LYS A 21 6.09 8.15 -7.96
CA LYS A 21 6.74 6.90 -7.54
C LYS A 21 5.74 5.74 -7.46
N ARG A 22 6.21 4.52 -7.78
CA ARG A 22 5.50 3.25 -7.50
C ARG A 22 5.68 2.84 -6.04
N LEU A 23 4.59 2.47 -5.39
CA LEU A 23 4.53 2.08 -3.99
C LEU A 23 3.84 0.72 -3.85
N SER A 24 4.21 -0.04 -2.82
CA SER A 24 3.53 -1.29 -2.45
C SER A 24 2.21 -0.96 -1.75
N ILE A 25 1.13 -1.63 -2.13
CA ILE A 25 -0.18 -1.47 -1.47
C ILE A 25 -0.10 -2.01 -0.04
N HIS A 26 0.56 -3.13 0.20
CA HIS A 26 0.73 -3.67 1.56
C HIS A 26 1.46 -2.69 2.49
N ASP A 27 2.58 -2.11 2.03
CA ASP A 27 3.34 -1.12 2.81
C ASP A 27 2.52 0.16 3.04
N CYS A 28 1.72 0.56 2.05
CA CYS A 28 0.78 1.67 2.13
C CYS A 28 -0.21 1.46 3.29
N MET A 29 -0.87 0.30 3.34
CA MET A 29 -1.89 -0.03 4.35
C MET A 29 -1.29 -0.16 5.75
N ALA A 30 -0.16 -0.86 5.88
CA ALA A 30 0.52 -1.01 7.17
C ALA A 30 0.88 0.37 7.76
N LYS A 31 1.58 1.19 6.98
CA LYS A 31 1.96 2.53 7.42
C LYS A 31 0.77 3.47 7.58
N PHE A 32 -0.38 3.20 6.95
CA PHE A 32 -1.58 4.02 7.14
C PHE A 32 -2.17 3.81 8.54
N VAL A 33 -2.17 2.56 9.03
CA VAL A 33 -2.56 2.24 10.41
C VAL A 33 -1.61 2.96 11.38
N ASP A 34 -0.31 2.82 11.19
CA ASP A 34 0.71 3.49 12.01
C ASP A 34 0.57 5.02 11.95
N ALA A 35 0.36 5.57 10.76
CA ALA A 35 0.18 7.01 10.56
C ALA A 35 -1.06 7.55 11.30
N ASN A 36 -2.16 6.79 11.36
CA ASN A 36 -3.32 7.19 12.15
C ASN A 36 -3.04 7.11 13.65
N ALA A 37 -2.39 6.04 14.11
CA ALA A 37 -2.06 5.85 15.52
C ALA A 37 -1.08 6.92 16.04
N LEU A 38 -0.11 7.31 15.21
CA LEU A 38 0.96 8.26 15.56
C LEU A 38 0.67 9.71 15.10
N GLY A 39 -0.43 9.95 14.40
CA GLY A 39 -0.79 11.26 13.83
C GLY A 39 0.07 11.70 12.64
N TRP A 40 0.83 10.79 12.02
CA TRP A 40 1.77 11.08 10.93
C TRP A 40 1.10 11.09 9.56
N LYS A 41 0.41 12.19 9.24
CA LYS A 41 -0.31 12.38 7.96
C LYS A 41 0.59 12.59 6.73
N GLU A 42 1.92 12.51 6.88
CA GLU A 42 2.90 12.63 5.79
C GLU A 42 2.99 11.38 4.90
N ASN A 43 2.34 10.28 5.30
CA ASN A 43 2.41 9.02 4.56
C ASN A 43 1.79 9.15 3.15
N PRO A 44 2.47 8.68 2.08
CA PRO A 44 1.91 8.67 0.74
C PRO A 44 0.57 7.94 0.63
N CYS A 45 0.29 6.92 1.45
CA CYS A 45 -1.03 6.28 1.47
C CYS A 45 -2.17 7.23 1.87
N PHE A 46 -1.82 8.25 2.67
CA PHE A 46 -2.72 9.28 3.14
C PHE A 46 -2.87 10.41 2.11
N LYS A 47 -1.76 10.87 1.52
CA LYS A 47 -1.71 12.03 0.62
C LYS A 47 -2.01 11.73 -0.86
N CYS A 48 -1.80 10.51 -1.32
CA CYS A 48 -2.03 10.15 -2.71
C CYS A 48 -3.49 9.76 -2.92
N THR A 49 -4.16 10.33 -3.93
CA THR A 49 -5.53 9.95 -4.33
C THR A 49 -5.63 8.45 -4.62
N GLN A 50 -4.64 7.89 -5.33
CA GLN A 50 -4.60 6.45 -5.62
C GLN A 50 -4.46 5.61 -4.34
N GLY A 51 -3.75 6.14 -3.33
CA GLY A 51 -3.65 5.50 -2.03
C GLY A 51 -4.97 5.52 -1.28
N GLN A 52 -5.74 6.61 -1.38
CA GLN A 52 -7.10 6.69 -0.83
C GLN A 52 -8.05 5.69 -1.50
N ASP A 53 -8.04 5.60 -2.83
CA ASP A 53 -8.88 4.64 -3.56
C ASP A 53 -8.56 3.21 -3.15
N ASN A 54 -7.27 2.87 -3.03
CA ASN A 54 -6.83 1.56 -2.56
C ASN A 54 -7.29 1.29 -1.12
N ARG A 55 -7.25 2.28 -0.22
CA ARG A 55 -7.75 2.14 1.17
C ARG A 55 -9.25 1.86 1.19
N VAL A 56 -10.02 2.60 0.40
CA VAL A 56 -11.48 2.41 0.28
C VAL A 56 -11.80 1.04 -0.32
N GLY A 57 -11.03 0.59 -1.32
CA GLY A 57 -11.15 -0.74 -1.89
C GLY A 57 -10.87 -1.84 -0.85
N TYR A 58 -9.75 -1.74 -0.12
CA TYR A 58 -9.38 -2.68 0.95
C TYR A 58 -10.39 -2.72 2.10
N ALA A 59 -11.03 -1.59 2.42
CA ALA A 59 -12.04 -1.55 3.48
C ALA A 59 -13.36 -2.23 3.08
N LYS A 60 -13.59 -2.47 1.78
CA LYS A 60 -14.81 -3.10 1.26
C LYS A 60 -14.64 -4.60 0.97
N SER A 61 -13.41 -5.09 0.92
CA SER A 61 -13.07 -6.52 0.75
C SER A 61 -13.08 -7.24 2.09
#